data_AF-A0A9E3SHH9-F1
#
_entry.id   AF-A0A9E3SHH9-F1
#
_cell.length_a   1.000
_cell.length_b   1.000
_cell.length_c   1.000
_cell.angle_alpha   90.00
_cell.angle_beta   90.00
_cell.angle_gamma   90.00
#
_symmetry.space_group_name_H-M   'P 1'
#
loop_
_entity.id
_entity.type
_entity.pdbx_description
1 polymer ?
#
loop_
_entity_poly.entity_id
_entity_poly.type
_entity_poly.pdbx_seq_one_letter_code
_entity_poly.pdbx_strand_id
1 'polypeptide(L)' 'FYSRGEAQVLVDWWREVYNKERPHMSLGYRTPAEAAETNITVDQRTG' A
#
# COMPACT_ATOMS: atom_id res chain seq x y z
N PHE A 1 22.46 11.92 -13.93
CA PHE A 1 21.94 10.82 -13.09
C PHE A 1 21.20 11.42 -11.91
N TYR A 2 20.08 10.84 -11.49
CA TYR A 2 19.43 11.23 -10.24
C TYR A 2 20.32 10.88 -9.05
N SER A 3 20.38 11.77 -8.07
CA SER A 3 21.00 11.51 -6.78
C SER A 3 20.20 10.46 -6.02
N ARG A 4 20.83 9.84 -5.00
CA ARG A 4 20.14 8.92 -4.08
C ARG A 4 18.95 9.60 -3.39
N GLY A 5 19.06 10.89 -3.09
CA GLY A 5 17.98 11.66 -2.46
C GLY A 5 16.77 11.80 -3.38
N GLU A 6 16.99 12.17 -4.65
CA GLU A 6 15.90 12.29 -5.62
C GLU A 6 15.23 10.93 -5.89
N ALA A 7 16.01 9.85 -5.98
CA ALA A 7 15.46 8.50 -6.12
C ALA A 7 14.60 8.09 -4.91
N GLN A 8 15.02 8.41 -3.69
CA GLN A 8 14.27 8.12 -2.47
C GLN A 8 12.92 8.85 -2.46
N VAL A 9 12.92 10.15 -2.76
CA VAL A 9 11.71 10.98 -2.81
C VAL A 9 10.69 10.42 -3.81
N LEU A 10 11.14 10.04 -5.00
CA LEU A 10 10.26 9.46 -6.03
C LEU A 10 9.66 8.13 -5.59
N VAL A 11 10.46 7.26 -4.97
CA VAL A 11 9.99 5.95 -4.48
C VAL A 11 8.97 6.13 -3.36
N ASP A 12 9.21 7.05 -2.42
CA ASP A 12 8.31 7.28 -1.29
C ASP A 12 6.96 7.83 -1.76
N TRP A 13 6.98 8.81 -2.67
CA TRP A 13 5.76 9.33 -3.28
C TRP A 13 4.98 8.22 -4.00
N TRP A 14 5.66 7.39 -4.78
CA TRP A 14 5.01 6.32 -5.54
C TRP A 14 4.41 5.26 -4.60
N ARG A 15 5.12 4.90 -3.52
CA ARG A 15 4.63 3.98 -2.50
C ARG A 15 3.37 4.49 -1.82
N GLU A 16 3.31 5.79 -1.50
CA GLU A 16 2.14 6.39 -0.88
C GLU A 16 0.91 6.25 -1.79
N VAL A 17 1.03 6.68 -3.04
CA VAL A 17 -0.07 6.62 -4.01
C VAL A 17 -0.48 5.17 -4.28
N TYR A 18 0.48 4.26 -4.47
CA TYR A 18 0.17 2.86 -4.74
C TYR A 18 -0.57 2.20 -3.58
N ASN A 19 -0.09 2.41 -2.35
CA ASN A 19 -0.65 1.73 -1.19
C ASN A 19 -2.00 2.31 -0.73
N LYS A 20 -2.25 3.61 -0.96
CA LYS A 20 -3.42 4.32 -0.40
C LYS A 20 -4.46 4.76 -1.41
N GLU A 21 -4.12 4.88 -2.70
CA GLU A 21 -5.04 5.48 -3.69
C GLU A 21 -5.37 4.56 -4.87
N ARG A 22 -4.58 3.50 -5.11
CA ARG A 22 -4.75 2.63 -6.27
C ARG A 22 -5.56 1.38 -5.91
N PRO A 23 -6.85 1.30 -6.30
CA PRO A 23 -7.61 0.06 -6.13
C PRO A 23 -7.12 -1.02 -7.10
N HIS A 24 -7.09 -2.26 -6.64
CA HIS A 24 -6.64 -3.41 -7.42
C HIS A 24 -7.72 -4.49 -7.52
N MET A 25 -7.96 -5.02 -8.72
CA MET A 25 -8.97 -6.08 -8.92
C MET A 25 -8.67 -7.33 -8.10
N SER A 26 -7.40 -7.72 -7.96
CA SER A 26 -6.98 -8.85 -7.13
C SER A 26 -7.27 -8.68 -5.64
N LEU A 27 -7.45 -7.44 -5.18
CA LEU A 27 -7.82 -7.10 -3.80
C LEU A 27 -9.32 -6.84 -3.65
N GLY A 28 -10.12 -7.11 -4.70
CA GLY A 28 -11.55 -6.83 -4.72
C GLY A 28 -11.86 -5.35 -4.86
N TYR A 29 -11.11 -4.63 -5.71
CA TYR A 29 -11.21 -3.18 -5.90
C TYR A 29 -10.85 -2.34 -4.67
N ARG A 30 -10.08 -2.91 -3.74
CA ARG A 30 -9.50 -2.21 -2.60
C ARG A 30 -8.05 -1.84 -2.86
N THR A 31 -7.58 -0.82 -2.16
CA THR A 31 -6.17 -0.47 -2.07
C THR A 31 -5.42 -1.47 -1.19
N PRO A 32 -4.09 -1.56 -1.30
CA PRO A 32 -3.28 -2.41 -0.42
C PRO A 32 -3.48 -2.10 1.06
N ALA A 33 -3.60 -0.82 1.43
CA ALA A 33 -3.85 -0.41 2.82
C ALA A 33 -5.19 -0.94 3.35
N GLU A 34 -6.28 -0.76 2.61
CA GLU A 34 -7.61 -1.25 2.98
C GLU A 34 -7.64 -2.79 3.09
N ALA A 35 -6.95 -3.49 2.19
CA ALA A 35 -6.85 -4.95 2.27
C ALA A 35 -6.10 -5.41 3.53
N ALA A 36 -5.02 -4.73 3.91
CA ALA A 36 -4.25 -5.05 5.11
C ALA A 36 -5.06 -4.87 6.40
N GLU A 37 -5.86 -3.80 6.50
CA GLU A 37 -6.75 -3.55 7.64
C GLU A 37 -7.76 -4.70 7.86
N THR A 38 -8.30 -5.25 6.77
CA THR A 38 -9.21 -6.39 6.86
C THR A 38 -8.52 -7.68 7.32
N ASN A 39 -7.26 -7.90 6.92
CA ASN A 39 -6.50 -9.08 7.36
C ASN A 39 -6.15 -9.01 8.85
N ILE A 40 -5.79 -7.83 9.36
CA ILE A 40 -5.56 -7.62 10.81
C ILE A 40 -6.83 -7.98 11.59
N THR A 41 -7.99 -7.53 11.12
CA THR A 41 -9.26 -7.75 11.82
C THR A 41 -9.67 -9.24 11.87
N VAL A 42 -9.31 -10.04 10.86
CA VAL A 42 -9.55 -11.49 10.86
C VAL A 42 -8.60 -12.21 11.81
N ASP A 43 -7.31 -11.85 11.80
CA ASP A 43 -6.31 -12.44 12.69
C ASP A 43 -6.68 -12.25 14.17
N GLN A 44 -7.13 -11.04 14.55
CA GLN A 44 -7.55 -10.73 15.93
C GLN A 44 -8.86 -11.41 16.39
N ARG A 45 -9.63 -12.04 15.49
CA ARG A 45 -10.88 -12.76 15.83
C ARG A 45 -10.71 -14.27 15.94
N THR A 46 -9.54 -14.80 15.55
CA THR A 46 -9.29 -16.25 15.48
C THR A 46 -8.26 -16.73 16.52
N GLY A 47 -7.88 -15.86 17.46
CA GLY A 47 -7.04 -16.17 18.61
C GLY A 47 -7.82 -16.53 19.87
#